data_AF-T0YLR0-F1
#
_entry.id   AF-T0YLR0-F1
#
_cell.length_a   1.000
_cell.length_b   1.000
_cell.length_c   1.000
_cell.angle_alpha   90.00
_cell.angle_beta   90.00
_cell.angle_gamma   90.00
#
_symmetry.space_group_name_H-M   'P 1'
#
loop_
_entity.id
_entity.type
_entity.pdbx_description
1 polymer ?
#
loop_
_entity_poly.entity_id
_entity_poly.type
_entity_poly.pdbx_seq_one_letter_code
_entity_poly.pdbx_strand_id
1 'polypeptide(L)'
;MTAEQTMRHSPPAQQARALIAALRYPLPQGVALQLGLLPRVGRADQGQMQTLTLAAGADPELLLRQARGAQMRADAQVYVRPDPASSHPWLLIDDLPQAEALTLAARKAAAVVRTSPGNCQVRLLADRPLTAAERTACQRALVQRLGGDPGSVAGDKWGRLAGFTNRKPGKLGHWTELLSDSSTTMPPARTAVLLGVAGPVSPPKGGATLPLLLAARRQPGAASSLRILILLAAGLIDMWLHSNSLAARSGAIGLRDGEILSSIAEWLLEHGKRTDESAAMKLARTIFAAASRAQPRGRG
;
A
#
# COMPACT_ATOMS: atom_id res chain seq x y z
N MET A 1 23.84 6.04 -12.65
CA MET A 1 22.49 5.48 -12.88
C MET A 1 22.08 4.74 -11.62
N THR A 2 20.89 5.01 -11.09
CA THR A 2 20.38 4.32 -9.89
C THR A 2 19.87 2.91 -10.25
N ALA A 3 19.84 1.96 -9.31
CA ALA A 3 19.37 0.60 -9.55
C ALA A 3 17.94 0.54 -10.15
N GLU A 4 17.10 1.53 -9.83
CA GLU A 4 15.75 1.72 -10.40
C GLU A 4 15.77 2.05 -11.91
N GLN A 5 16.79 2.78 -12.40
CA GLN A 5 16.93 3.09 -13.83
C GLN A 5 17.39 1.86 -14.62
N THR A 6 18.23 1.00 -14.03
CA THR A 6 18.75 -0.22 -14.68
C THR A 6 17.66 -1.28 -14.86
N MET A 7 16.70 -1.41 -13.93
CA MET A 7 15.63 -2.42 -14.06
C MET A 7 14.57 -2.07 -15.11
N ARG A 8 14.24 -0.78 -15.31
CA ARG A 8 13.26 -0.35 -16.32
C ARG A 8 13.64 -0.73 -17.76
N HIS A 9 14.93 -0.83 -18.05
CA HIS A 9 15.44 -1.21 -19.37
C HIS A 9 15.88 -2.68 -19.46
N SER A 10 15.66 -3.46 -18.39
CA SER A 10 16.00 -4.88 -18.41
C SER A 10 15.10 -5.66 -19.38
N PRO A 11 15.65 -6.62 -20.14
CA PRO A 11 14.86 -7.48 -21.02
C PRO A 11 13.69 -8.12 -20.27
N PRO A 12 12.51 -8.32 -20.91
CA PRO A 12 11.34 -8.87 -20.23
C PRO A 12 11.59 -10.19 -19.49
N ALA A 13 12.42 -11.07 -20.07
CA ALA A 13 12.80 -12.33 -19.43
C ALA A 13 13.60 -12.15 -18.14
N GLN A 14 14.42 -11.10 -18.03
CA GLN A 14 15.14 -10.75 -16.81
C GLN A 14 14.19 -10.22 -15.74
N GLN A 15 13.21 -9.40 -16.12
CA GLN A 15 12.21 -8.87 -15.16
C GLN A 15 11.36 -9.97 -14.54
N ALA A 16 10.91 -10.94 -15.34
CA ALA A 16 10.13 -12.08 -14.84
C ALA A 16 10.94 -12.91 -13.82
N ARG A 17 12.20 -13.21 -14.16
CA ARG A 17 13.13 -13.93 -13.26
C ARG A 17 13.38 -13.16 -11.97
N ALA A 18 13.62 -11.85 -12.07
CA ALA A 18 13.88 -11.02 -10.91
C ALA A 18 12.68 -10.99 -9.95
N LEU A 19 11.45 -10.83 -10.45
CA LEU A 19 10.28 -10.87 -9.59
C LEU A 19 10.06 -12.24 -8.95
N ILE A 20 10.30 -13.34 -9.68
CA ILE A 20 10.23 -14.70 -9.12
C ILE A 20 11.29 -14.88 -8.02
N ALA A 21 12.51 -14.39 -8.24
CA ALA A 21 13.59 -14.46 -7.26
C ALA A 21 13.25 -13.65 -6.00
N ALA A 22 12.80 -12.40 -6.17
CA ALA A 22 12.34 -11.54 -5.08
C ALA A 22 11.25 -12.25 -4.25
N LEU A 23 10.26 -12.82 -4.93
CA LEU A 23 9.15 -13.53 -4.28
C LEU A 23 9.59 -14.77 -3.51
N ARG A 24 10.63 -15.48 -3.96
CA ARG A 24 11.16 -16.67 -3.30
C ARG A 24 11.99 -16.35 -2.05
N TYR A 25 12.73 -15.25 -2.08
CA TYR A 25 13.78 -14.98 -1.12
C TYR A 25 13.33 -14.88 0.37
N PRO A 26 12.06 -14.58 0.69
CA PRO A 26 11.57 -14.70 2.07
C PRO A 26 10.50 -15.78 2.29
N LEU A 27 10.30 -16.70 1.33
CA LEU A 27 9.33 -17.78 1.53
C LEU A 27 9.89 -18.82 2.51
N PRO A 28 9.04 -19.37 3.41
CA PRO A 28 9.40 -20.55 4.17
C PRO A 28 9.83 -21.70 3.24
N GLN A 29 10.71 -22.56 3.74
CA GLN A 29 11.16 -23.73 2.98
C GLN A 29 9.95 -24.56 2.52
N GLY A 30 9.97 -25.00 1.26
CA GLY A 30 8.91 -25.82 0.68
C GLY A 30 7.72 -25.06 0.10
N VAL A 31 7.57 -23.75 0.35
CA VAL A 31 6.45 -22.98 -0.22
C VAL A 31 6.67 -22.78 -1.73
N ALA A 32 5.75 -23.32 -2.52
CA ALA A 32 5.75 -23.18 -3.97
C ALA A 32 5.26 -21.79 -4.40
N LEU A 33 5.65 -21.38 -5.60
CA LEU A 33 4.98 -20.30 -6.32
C LEU A 33 3.98 -20.92 -7.31
N GLN A 34 2.89 -20.23 -7.57
CA GLN A 34 1.96 -20.54 -8.63
C GLN A 34 2.02 -19.45 -9.70
N LEU A 35 2.00 -19.86 -10.97
CA LEU A 35 1.81 -18.98 -12.11
C LEU A 35 0.40 -19.20 -12.65
N GLY A 36 -0.33 -18.10 -12.83
CA GLY A 36 -1.68 -18.10 -13.39
C GLY A 36 -1.67 -17.61 -14.83
N LEU A 37 -2.21 -18.40 -15.75
CA LEU A 37 -2.37 -18.06 -17.16
C LEU A 37 -3.85 -17.92 -17.46
N LEU A 38 -4.31 -16.68 -17.68
CA LEU A 38 -5.71 -16.40 -17.98
C LEU A 38 -5.84 -15.97 -19.45
N PRO A 39 -6.30 -16.84 -20.35
CA PRO A 39 -6.45 -16.50 -21.76
C PRO A 39 -7.61 -15.53 -22.01
N ARG A 40 -7.50 -14.68 -23.04
CA ARG A 40 -8.60 -13.88 -23.58
C ARG A 40 -9.31 -12.98 -22.55
N VAL A 41 -8.57 -12.38 -21.61
CA VAL A 41 -9.14 -11.54 -20.55
C VAL A 41 -9.92 -10.35 -21.10
N GLY A 42 -11.13 -10.14 -20.58
CA GLY A 42 -12.01 -9.04 -20.98
C GLY A 42 -12.71 -9.28 -22.32
N ARG A 43 -12.74 -10.54 -22.81
CA ARG A 43 -13.56 -10.96 -23.94
C ARG A 43 -14.73 -11.83 -23.46
N ALA A 44 -15.76 -11.94 -24.30
CA ALA A 44 -16.94 -12.77 -24.02
C ALA A 44 -16.59 -14.27 -23.85
N ASP A 45 -15.49 -14.71 -24.47
CA ASP A 45 -14.98 -16.07 -24.44
C ASP A 45 -13.75 -16.23 -23.52
N GLN A 46 -13.67 -15.45 -22.43
CA GLN A 46 -12.60 -15.58 -21.45
C GLN A 46 -12.49 -17.03 -20.95
N GLY A 47 -11.31 -17.63 -21.13
CA GLY A 47 -11.09 -19.01 -20.71
C GLY A 47 -10.85 -19.13 -19.19
N GLN A 48 -10.80 -20.36 -18.72
CA GLN A 48 -10.44 -20.64 -17.33
C GLN A 48 -8.96 -20.35 -17.05
N MET A 49 -8.66 -19.93 -15.82
CA MET A 49 -7.28 -19.74 -15.35
C MET A 49 -6.58 -21.10 -15.31
N GLN A 50 -5.53 -21.28 -16.12
CA GLN A 50 -4.61 -22.40 -15.95
C GLN A 50 -3.59 -22.02 -14.87
N THR A 51 -3.44 -22.89 -13.87
CA THR A 51 -2.44 -22.72 -12.81
C THR A 51 -1.29 -23.68 -13.03
N LEU A 52 -0.07 -23.15 -13.03
CA LEU A 52 1.17 -23.91 -13.08
C LEU A 52 1.91 -23.75 -11.77
N THR A 53 2.36 -24.85 -11.17
CA THR A 53 3.06 -24.83 -9.89
C THR A 53 4.57 -24.88 -10.10
N LEU A 54 5.26 -23.89 -9.54
CA LEU A 54 6.70 -23.81 -9.45
C LEU A 54 7.14 -24.23 -8.05
N ALA A 55 7.61 -25.48 -7.93
CA ALA A 55 8.11 -26.02 -6.66
C ALA A 55 9.24 -25.15 -6.07
N ALA A 56 9.41 -25.25 -4.75
CA ALA A 56 10.52 -24.60 -4.05
C ALA A 56 11.85 -25.10 -4.65
N GLY A 57 12.73 -24.18 -5.04
CA GLY A 57 14.04 -24.50 -5.63
C GLY A 57 14.05 -24.88 -7.11
N ALA A 58 12.90 -25.16 -7.74
CA ALA A 58 12.87 -25.50 -9.17
C ALA A 58 13.29 -24.33 -10.07
N ASP A 59 13.85 -24.61 -11.24
CA ASP A 59 14.15 -23.57 -12.23
C ASP A 59 12.84 -23.00 -12.84
N PRO A 60 12.60 -21.68 -12.79
CA PRO A 60 11.41 -21.08 -13.39
C PRO A 60 11.39 -21.09 -14.93
N GLU A 61 12.49 -21.39 -15.63
CA GLU A 61 12.57 -21.18 -17.08
C GLU A 61 11.56 -21.98 -17.89
N LEU A 62 11.30 -23.24 -17.54
CA LEU A 62 10.30 -24.05 -18.24
C LEU A 62 8.90 -23.42 -18.16
N LEU A 63 8.53 -22.96 -16.97
CA LEU A 63 7.24 -22.31 -16.70
C LEU A 63 7.15 -20.93 -17.38
N LEU A 64 8.24 -20.18 -17.40
CA LEU A 64 8.31 -18.90 -18.11
C LEU A 64 8.21 -19.09 -19.63
N ARG A 65 8.80 -20.14 -20.20
CA ARG A 65 8.61 -20.52 -21.61
C ARG A 65 7.14 -20.85 -21.91
N GLN A 66 6.50 -21.64 -21.05
CA GLN A 66 5.06 -21.95 -21.18
C GLN A 66 4.19 -20.69 -21.09
N ALA A 67 4.45 -19.81 -20.13
CA ALA A 67 3.73 -18.54 -19.98
C ALA A 67 3.88 -17.63 -21.20
N ARG A 68 5.09 -17.54 -21.77
CA ARG A 68 5.33 -16.81 -23.04
C ARG A 68 4.52 -17.41 -24.19
N GLY A 69 4.55 -18.73 -24.34
CA GLY A 69 3.77 -19.43 -25.36
C GLY A 69 2.25 -19.25 -25.20
N ALA A 70 1.74 -19.17 -23.96
CA ALA A 70 0.33 -18.88 -23.69
C ALA A 70 -0.05 -17.44 -24.03
N GLN A 71 0.82 -16.47 -23.71
CA GLN A 71 0.60 -15.07 -24.06
C GLN A 71 0.59 -14.85 -25.58
N MET A 72 1.48 -15.51 -26.32
CA MET A 72 1.55 -15.37 -27.78
C MET A 72 0.39 -16.05 -28.50
N ARG A 73 -0.04 -17.23 -28.04
CA ARG A 73 -1.07 -18.04 -28.74
C ARG A 73 -2.50 -17.72 -28.34
N ALA A 74 -2.72 -17.27 -27.11
CA ALA A 74 -4.06 -17.15 -26.53
C ALA A 74 -4.31 -15.80 -25.84
N ASP A 75 -3.46 -14.80 -26.11
CA ASP A 75 -3.48 -13.48 -25.46
C ASP A 75 -3.55 -13.59 -23.93
N ALA A 76 -2.87 -14.59 -23.37
CA ALA A 76 -2.93 -14.86 -21.94
C ALA A 76 -2.32 -13.73 -21.11
N GLN A 77 -3.05 -13.38 -20.06
CA GLN A 77 -2.55 -12.60 -18.94
C GLN A 77 -1.76 -13.52 -18.01
N VAL A 78 -0.59 -13.04 -17.57
CA VAL A 78 0.31 -13.83 -16.74
C VAL A 78 0.36 -13.25 -15.33
N TYR A 79 0.08 -14.11 -14.37
CA TYR A 79 0.03 -13.79 -12.95
C TYR A 79 0.98 -14.69 -12.17
N VAL A 80 1.31 -14.27 -10.96
CA VAL A 80 2.10 -15.04 -10.00
C VAL A 80 1.50 -14.86 -8.60
N ARG A 81 1.65 -15.84 -7.73
CA ARG A 81 1.44 -15.73 -6.28
C ARG A 81 2.22 -16.85 -5.56
N PRO A 82 2.54 -16.71 -4.27
CA PRO A 82 2.86 -17.89 -3.46
C PRO A 82 1.65 -18.82 -3.34
N ASP A 83 1.90 -20.10 -3.05
CA ASP A 83 0.82 -21.07 -2.83
C ASP A 83 -0.17 -20.55 -1.76
N PRO A 84 -1.46 -20.39 -2.12
CA PRO A 84 -2.45 -19.80 -1.22
C PRO A 84 -2.71 -20.64 0.03
N ALA A 85 -2.50 -21.97 -0.05
CA ALA A 85 -2.68 -22.89 1.07
C ALA A 85 -1.55 -22.76 2.10
N SER A 86 -0.41 -22.16 1.71
CA SER A 86 0.75 -22.01 2.57
C SER A 86 0.74 -20.68 3.34
N SER A 87 1.25 -20.72 4.57
CA SER A 87 1.58 -19.50 5.31
C SER A 87 2.81 -18.83 4.69
N HIS A 88 2.71 -17.55 4.37
CA HIS A 88 3.79 -16.79 3.73
C HIS A 88 3.69 -15.30 4.08
N PRO A 89 4.78 -14.52 3.99
CA PRO A 89 4.82 -13.13 4.46
C PRO A 89 4.35 -12.10 3.42
N TRP A 90 4.12 -12.48 2.17
CA TRP A 90 3.76 -11.52 1.12
C TRP A 90 2.32 -11.02 1.21
N LEU A 91 2.16 -9.69 1.19
CA LEU A 91 0.90 -8.96 1.09
C LEU A 91 0.83 -8.25 -0.26
N LEU A 92 -0.26 -8.42 -1.02
CA LEU A 92 -0.47 -7.70 -2.28
C LEU A 92 -1.37 -6.48 -2.06
N ILE A 93 -0.92 -5.31 -2.51
CA ILE A 93 -1.72 -4.09 -2.62
C ILE A 93 -1.77 -3.74 -4.11
N ASP A 94 -2.97 -3.69 -4.69
CA ASP A 94 -3.16 -3.41 -6.12
C ASP A 94 -3.66 -1.97 -6.33
N ASP A 95 -3.46 -1.46 -7.54
CA ASP A 95 -3.92 -0.15 -8.01
C ASP A 95 -3.39 1.06 -7.21
N LEU A 96 -2.11 1.03 -6.83
CA LEU A 96 -1.42 2.17 -6.20
C LEU A 96 -0.77 3.10 -7.24
N PRO A 97 -0.80 4.42 -7.03
CA PRO A 97 0.02 5.37 -7.78
C PRO A 97 1.51 5.04 -7.69
N GLN A 98 2.25 5.22 -8.79
CA GLN A 98 3.68 4.89 -8.84
C GLN A 98 4.51 5.60 -7.75
N ALA A 99 4.22 6.87 -7.47
CA ALA A 99 4.97 7.64 -6.47
C ALA A 99 4.80 7.06 -5.05
N GLU A 100 3.59 6.67 -4.69
CA GLU A 100 3.28 6.04 -3.40
C GLU A 100 3.91 4.65 -3.29
N ALA A 101 3.80 3.86 -4.35
CA ALA A 101 4.42 2.53 -4.42
C ALA A 101 5.93 2.57 -4.23
N LEU A 102 6.64 3.50 -4.88
CA LEU A 102 8.09 3.68 -4.73
C LEU A 102 8.45 4.24 -3.35
N THR A 103 7.65 5.17 -2.81
CA THR A 103 7.86 5.70 -1.45
C THR A 103 7.74 4.60 -0.40
N LEU A 104 6.80 3.68 -0.58
CA LEU A 104 6.64 2.51 0.29
C LEU A 104 7.87 1.58 0.19
N ALA A 105 8.32 1.27 -1.03
CA ALA A 105 9.48 0.40 -1.26
C ALA A 105 10.80 1.01 -0.75
N ALA A 106 10.92 2.34 -0.71
CA ALA A 106 12.06 3.03 -0.12
C ALA A 106 12.12 2.94 1.42
N ARG A 107 11.05 2.48 2.08
CA ARG A 107 10.96 2.42 3.56
C ARG A 107 10.73 1.01 4.10
N LYS A 108 10.26 0.08 3.26
CA LYS A 108 9.87 -1.28 3.63
C LYS A 108 10.28 -2.26 2.55
N ALA A 109 10.59 -3.49 2.96
CA ALA A 109 10.85 -4.59 2.04
C ALA A 109 9.62 -4.81 1.14
N ALA A 110 9.78 -4.49 -0.15
CA ALA A 110 8.72 -4.61 -1.12
C ALA A 110 9.23 -4.84 -2.54
N ALA A 111 8.40 -5.45 -3.38
CA ALA A 111 8.59 -5.47 -4.83
C ALA A 111 7.47 -4.67 -5.50
N VAL A 112 7.85 -3.68 -6.32
CA VAL A 112 6.92 -2.78 -7.02
C VAL A 112 6.85 -3.16 -8.48
N VAL A 113 5.65 -3.52 -8.94
CA VAL A 113 5.41 -3.87 -10.34
C VAL A 113 4.45 -2.86 -10.94
N ARG A 114 4.88 -2.14 -11.96
CA ARG A 114 3.99 -1.31 -12.79
C ARG A 114 3.13 -2.23 -13.64
N THR A 115 1.81 -2.11 -13.54
CA THR A 115 0.87 -2.95 -14.30
C THR A 115 0.36 -2.26 -15.56
N SER A 116 0.34 -0.92 -15.55
CA SER A 116 0.10 -0.03 -16.68
C SER A 116 0.60 1.39 -16.34
N PRO A 117 0.65 2.35 -17.29
CA PRO A 117 0.99 3.73 -16.96
C PRO A 117 0.13 4.26 -15.80
N GLY A 118 0.79 4.85 -14.81
CA GLY A 118 0.17 5.39 -13.59
C GLY A 118 -0.19 4.36 -12.51
N ASN A 119 -0.29 3.07 -12.82
CA ASN A 119 -0.84 2.05 -11.91
C ASN A 119 0.21 0.99 -11.57
N CYS A 120 0.42 0.78 -10.27
CA CYS A 120 1.36 -0.19 -9.73
C CYS A 120 0.65 -1.15 -8.77
N GLN A 121 1.15 -2.37 -8.71
CA GLN A 121 0.91 -3.26 -7.59
C GLN A 121 2.18 -3.31 -6.73
N VAL A 122 2.00 -3.46 -5.43
CA VAL A 122 3.10 -3.62 -4.48
C VAL A 122 2.94 -4.96 -3.78
N ARG A 123 4.03 -5.74 -3.75
CA ARG A 123 4.16 -6.87 -2.83
C ARG A 123 4.96 -6.41 -1.63
N LEU A 124 4.29 -6.24 -0.50
CA LEU A 124 4.90 -5.83 0.76
C LEU A 124 5.23 -7.06 1.60
N LEU A 125 6.43 -7.11 2.16
CA LEU A 125 6.88 -8.20 3.00
C LEU A 125 6.48 -7.96 4.47
N ALA A 126 5.73 -8.88 5.07
CA ALA A 126 5.48 -8.91 6.51
C ALA A 126 6.67 -9.50 7.29
N ASP A 127 6.78 -9.16 8.57
CA ASP A 127 7.85 -9.60 9.48
C ASP A 127 7.76 -11.08 9.90
N ARG A 128 6.68 -11.77 9.54
CA ARG A 128 6.52 -13.22 9.72
C ARG A 128 5.60 -13.82 8.64
N PRO A 129 5.62 -15.14 8.45
CA PRO A 129 4.59 -15.82 7.68
C PRO A 129 3.19 -15.57 8.26
N LEU A 130 2.24 -15.32 7.37
CA LEU A 130 0.85 -15.03 7.69
C LEU A 130 -0.05 -16.07 7.05
N THR A 131 -1.11 -16.47 7.76
CA THR A 131 -2.22 -17.26 7.19
C THR A 131 -3.01 -16.43 6.17
N ALA A 132 -3.81 -17.07 5.32
CA ALA A 132 -4.65 -16.35 4.35
C ALA A 132 -5.61 -15.33 5.00
N ALA A 133 -6.16 -15.65 6.17
CA ALA A 133 -7.03 -14.75 6.94
C ALA A 133 -6.26 -13.52 7.46
N GLU A 134 -5.07 -13.73 8.03
CA GLU A 134 -4.20 -12.63 8.48
C GLU A 134 -3.76 -11.74 7.32
N ARG A 135 -3.39 -12.32 6.18
CA ARG A 135 -3.05 -11.56 4.97
C ARG A 135 -4.21 -10.70 4.51
N THR A 136 -5.42 -11.25 4.48
CA THR A 136 -6.65 -10.51 4.13
C THR A 136 -6.88 -9.34 5.09
N ALA A 137 -6.72 -9.55 6.40
CA ALA A 137 -6.88 -8.50 7.40
C ALA A 137 -5.82 -7.40 7.26
N CYS A 138 -4.54 -7.77 7.10
CA CYS A 138 -3.46 -6.82 6.85
C CYS A 138 -3.67 -6.03 5.56
N GLN A 139 -4.05 -6.68 4.46
CA GLN A 139 -4.34 -6.03 3.19
C GLN A 139 -5.50 -5.05 3.31
N ARG A 140 -6.57 -5.40 4.03
CA ARG A 140 -7.69 -4.49 4.29
C ARG A 140 -7.22 -3.22 5.01
N ALA A 141 -6.44 -3.38 6.07
CA ALA A 141 -5.89 -2.25 6.82
C ALA A 141 -4.91 -1.41 5.98
N LEU A 142 -4.11 -2.05 5.14
CA LEU A 142 -3.20 -1.37 4.21
C LEU A 142 -3.96 -0.57 3.16
N VAL A 143 -4.99 -1.15 2.53
CA VAL A 143 -5.80 -0.47 1.51
C VAL A 143 -6.53 0.73 2.10
N GLN A 144 -7.04 0.62 3.33
CA GLN A 144 -7.66 1.75 4.03
C GLN A 144 -6.68 2.89 4.33
N ARG A 145 -5.38 2.59 4.52
CA ARG A 145 -4.37 3.58 4.90
C ARG A 145 -3.62 4.19 3.73
N LEU A 146 -3.38 3.40 2.69
CA LEU A 146 -2.54 3.74 1.55
C LEU A 146 -3.35 3.90 0.27
N GLY A 147 -4.65 3.62 0.28
CA GLY A 147 -5.44 3.48 -0.94
C GLY A 147 -5.18 2.15 -1.65
N GLY A 148 -5.53 2.09 -2.92
CA GLY A 148 -5.53 0.87 -3.73
C GLY A 148 -6.93 0.25 -3.85
N ASP A 149 -7.03 -0.82 -4.64
CA ASP A 149 -8.31 -1.43 -5.00
C ASP A 149 -8.89 -2.29 -3.84
N PRO A 150 -10.03 -1.90 -3.23
CA PRO A 150 -10.69 -2.70 -2.20
C PRO A 150 -11.15 -4.08 -2.69
N GLY A 151 -11.47 -4.22 -3.98
CA GLY A 151 -11.82 -5.49 -4.63
C GLY A 151 -10.63 -6.45 -4.78
N SER A 152 -9.43 -6.00 -4.45
CA SER A 152 -8.21 -6.79 -4.47
C SER A 152 -7.73 -7.26 -3.10
N VAL A 153 -8.50 -6.97 -2.04
CA VAL A 153 -8.24 -7.47 -0.68
C VAL A 153 -8.64 -8.95 -0.57
N ALA A 154 -7.67 -9.83 -0.83
CA ALA A 154 -7.77 -11.26 -0.57
C ALA A 154 -6.38 -11.85 -0.30
N GLY A 155 -6.26 -12.67 0.74
CA GLY A 155 -5.00 -13.26 1.17
C GLY A 155 -4.37 -14.23 0.15
N ASP A 156 -5.10 -14.60 -0.89
CA ASP A 156 -4.66 -15.47 -1.98
C ASP A 156 -4.65 -14.76 -3.35
N LYS A 157 -4.78 -13.43 -3.38
CA LYS A 157 -4.93 -12.66 -4.62
C LYS A 157 -3.73 -12.86 -5.58
N TRP A 158 -4.06 -13.04 -6.85
CA TRP A 158 -3.10 -13.05 -7.95
C TRP A 158 -2.55 -11.65 -8.24
N GLY A 159 -1.24 -11.53 -8.37
CA GLY A 159 -0.58 -10.31 -8.87
C GLY A 159 0.04 -10.54 -10.25
N ARG A 160 0.25 -9.47 -11.02
CA ARG A 160 0.94 -9.51 -12.32
C ARG A 160 2.37 -10.01 -12.19
N LEU A 161 2.80 -10.85 -13.13
CA LEU A 161 4.21 -11.22 -13.29
C LEU A 161 4.87 -10.20 -14.22
N ALA A 162 5.96 -9.56 -13.78
CA ALA A 162 6.72 -8.63 -14.61
C ALA A 162 7.31 -9.34 -15.84
N GLY A 163 7.60 -8.58 -16.91
CA GLY A 163 8.15 -9.12 -18.14
C GLY A 163 7.13 -9.72 -19.12
N PHE A 164 5.85 -9.40 -18.94
CA PHE A 164 4.76 -9.77 -19.84
C PHE A 164 3.95 -8.55 -20.26
N THR A 165 3.21 -8.64 -21.35
CA THR A 165 2.30 -7.58 -21.79
C THR A 165 0.95 -7.69 -21.10
N ASN A 166 0.35 -6.55 -20.75
CA ASN A 166 -1.00 -6.47 -20.22
C ASN A 166 -2.01 -6.59 -21.37
N ARG A 167 -2.82 -7.65 -21.33
CA ARG A 167 -3.83 -7.97 -22.35
C ARG A 167 -5.26 -7.48 -22.05
N LYS A 168 -5.46 -6.68 -20.98
CA LYS A 168 -6.79 -6.13 -20.65
C LYS A 168 -7.18 -5.10 -21.73
N PRO A 169 -8.47 -5.03 -22.11
CA PRO A 169 -8.96 -3.94 -22.96
C PRO A 169 -8.53 -2.57 -22.42
N GLY A 170 -8.10 -1.67 -23.31
CA GLY A 170 -7.60 -0.33 -22.94
C GLY A 170 -6.20 -0.29 -22.32
N LYS A 171 -5.54 -1.45 -22.11
CA LYS A 171 -4.17 -1.54 -21.60
C LYS A 171 -3.22 -2.33 -22.52
N LEU A 172 -3.67 -2.64 -23.73
CA LEU A 172 -2.92 -3.38 -24.74
C LEU A 172 -1.59 -2.67 -25.07
N GLY A 173 -0.52 -3.45 -25.20
CA GLY A 173 0.82 -2.93 -25.53
C GLY A 173 1.64 -2.44 -24.34
N HIS A 174 1.06 -2.35 -23.13
CA HIS A 174 1.82 -1.99 -21.93
C HIS A 174 2.48 -3.21 -21.32
N TRP A 175 3.79 -3.11 -21.08
CA TRP A 175 4.51 -4.12 -20.33
C TRP A 175 4.23 -3.96 -18.83
N THR A 176 4.08 -5.09 -18.16
CA THR A 176 4.16 -5.15 -16.70
C THR A 176 5.62 -5.16 -16.32
N GLU A 177 6.07 -4.17 -15.54
CA GLU A 177 7.49 -3.93 -15.30
C GLU A 177 7.84 -3.97 -13.81
N LEU A 178 8.95 -4.62 -13.47
CA LEU A 178 9.50 -4.54 -12.11
C LEU A 178 10.26 -3.21 -11.98
N LEU A 179 9.72 -2.28 -11.19
CA LEU A 179 10.30 -0.95 -11.00
C LEU A 179 11.33 -0.92 -9.89
N SER A 180 11.09 -1.66 -8.81
CA SER A 180 11.92 -1.69 -7.62
C SER A 180 11.76 -3.01 -6.90
N ASP A 181 12.86 -3.52 -6.36
CA ASP A 181 12.90 -4.64 -5.43
C ASP A 181 13.77 -4.24 -4.24
N SER A 182 13.12 -3.97 -3.11
CA SER A 182 13.74 -3.68 -1.83
C SER A 182 13.58 -4.82 -0.82
N SER A 183 13.12 -5.99 -1.28
CA SER A 183 12.79 -7.14 -0.42
C SER A 183 13.96 -7.63 0.44
N THR A 184 15.19 -7.39 0.00
CA THR A 184 16.43 -7.80 0.68
C THR A 184 17.18 -6.65 1.33
N THR A 185 16.82 -5.40 1.03
CA THR A 185 17.57 -4.19 1.43
C THR A 185 16.84 -3.33 2.45
N MET A 186 15.52 -3.50 2.59
CA MET A 186 14.68 -2.74 3.53
C MET A 186 14.07 -3.65 4.60
N PRO A 187 13.68 -3.11 5.76
CA PRO A 187 13.08 -3.92 6.81
C PRO A 187 11.64 -4.33 6.45
N PRO A 188 11.18 -5.52 6.86
CA PRO A 188 9.79 -5.93 6.67
C PRO A 188 8.80 -5.06 7.45
N ALA A 189 7.54 -5.09 7.03
CA ALA A 189 6.44 -4.43 7.72
C ALA A 189 6.03 -5.23 8.96
N ARG A 190 5.94 -4.54 10.11
CA ARG A 190 5.55 -5.17 11.37
C ARG A 190 4.07 -5.54 11.37
N THR A 191 3.75 -6.83 11.44
CA THR A 191 2.37 -7.33 11.39
C THR A 191 1.49 -6.72 12.49
N ALA A 192 2.02 -6.57 13.70
CA ALA A 192 1.29 -5.96 14.82
C ALA A 192 0.87 -4.51 14.55
N VAL A 193 1.69 -3.76 13.80
CA VAL A 193 1.39 -2.38 13.39
C VAL A 193 0.36 -2.35 12.26
N LEU A 194 0.40 -3.34 11.35
CA LEU A 194 -0.57 -3.46 10.26
C LEU A 194 -1.97 -3.80 10.78
N LEU A 195 -2.06 -4.71 11.76
CA LEU A 195 -3.32 -5.14 12.35
C LEU A 195 -3.85 -4.18 13.43
N GLY A 196 -3.12 -3.10 13.75
CA GLY A 196 -3.52 -2.18 14.81
C GLY A 196 -3.48 -2.77 16.23
N VAL A 197 -2.75 -3.87 16.43
CA VAL A 197 -2.62 -4.59 17.71
C VAL A 197 -1.46 -4.06 18.55
N ALA A 198 -0.60 -3.21 17.98
CA ALA A 198 0.45 -2.54 18.74
C ALA A 198 -0.15 -1.48 19.68
N GLY A 199 -0.20 -1.80 20.98
CA GLY A 199 -0.29 -0.80 22.05
C GLY A 199 0.90 0.17 22.00
N PRO A 200 0.85 1.32 22.72
CA PRO A 200 1.89 2.34 22.64
C PRO A 200 3.26 1.73 22.99
N VAL A 201 4.18 1.78 22.03
CA VAL A 201 5.58 1.41 22.24
C VAL A 201 6.16 2.43 23.23
N SER A 202 6.22 2.06 24.51
CA SER A 202 7.03 2.82 25.47
C SER A 202 8.50 2.70 25.05
N PRO A 203 9.27 3.80 25.01
CA PRO A 203 10.69 3.73 24.75
C PRO A 203 11.39 2.93 25.88
N PRO A 204 12.52 2.25 25.59
CA PRO A 204 13.27 1.55 26.61
C PRO A 204 13.79 2.56 27.64
N LYS A 205 13.28 2.48 28.86
CA LYS A 205 13.80 3.22 30.01
C LYS A 205 15.11 2.56 30.47
N GLY A 206 16.23 3.14 30.09
CA GLY A 206 17.50 2.92 30.78
C GLY A 206 17.66 3.92 31.92
N GLY A 207 17.88 3.42 33.14
CA GLY A 207 18.61 4.10 34.22
C GLY A 207 17.78 4.77 35.34
N ALA A 208 17.76 4.12 36.51
CA ALA A 208 17.75 4.61 37.92
C ALA A 208 17.01 5.92 38.26
N THR A 209 16.16 6.07 39.30
CA THR A 209 16.17 5.55 40.69
C THR A 209 14.79 5.84 41.33
N LEU A 210 14.31 4.96 42.23
CA LEU A 210 13.10 5.09 43.10
C LEU A 210 13.25 6.21 44.18
N PRO A 211 12.26 6.57 45.07
CA PRO A 211 10.93 5.99 45.35
C PRO A 211 9.77 6.98 45.74
N LEU A 212 8.60 6.40 46.07
CA LEU A 212 7.56 6.80 47.04
C LEU A 212 6.25 7.51 46.60
N LEU A 213 5.19 6.69 46.74
CA LEU A 213 3.87 6.90 47.37
C LEU A 213 2.84 7.91 46.84
N LEU A 214 1.69 7.32 46.55
CA LEU A 214 0.32 7.67 46.97
C LEU A 214 -0.19 9.12 46.89
N ALA A 215 -1.44 9.16 46.41
CA ALA A 215 -2.44 10.22 46.57
C ALA A 215 -2.38 11.39 45.58
N ALA A 216 -3.20 11.31 44.53
CA ALA A 216 -4.24 12.31 44.31
C ALA A 216 -5.25 11.82 43.27
N ARG A 217 -6.43 11.42 43.76
CA ARG A 217 -7.70 11.63 43.06
C ARG A 217 -7.76 13.09 42.61
N ARG A 218 -7.89 13.35 41.30
CA ARG A 218 -8.62 14.47 40.67
C ARG A 218 -8.46 14.41 39.14
N GLN A 219 -9.49 13.89 38.46
CA GLN A 219 -9.96 14.53 37.22
C GLN A 219 -10.50 15.93 37.60
N PRO A 220 -10.60 16.93 36.70
CA PRO A 220 -10.67 16.80 35.24
C PRO A 220 -9.81 17.83 34.47
N GLY A 221 -9.64 17.60 33.17
CA GLY A 221 -9.03 18.60 32.28
C GLY A 221 -9.28 18.28 30.82
N ALA A 222 -10.43 18.72 30.30
CA ALA A 222 -10.84 18.61 28.89
C ALA A 222 -9.83 19.23 27.88
N ALA A 223 -8.80 19.93 28.36
CA ALA A 223 -7.74 20.52 27.53
C ALA A 223 -6.76 19.47 26.95
N SER A 224 -6.54 18.35 27.63
CA SER A 224 -5.61 17.31 27.16
C SER A 224 -6.21 16.47 26.03
N SER A 225 -7.50 16.15 26.15
CA SER A 225 -8.25 15.42 25.11
C SER A 225 -8.44 16.28 23.87
N LEU A 226 -8.65 17.59 24.02
CA LEU A 226 -8.80 18.50 22.89
C LEU A 226 -7.50 18.69 22.11
N ARG A 227 -6.34 18.78 22.79
CA ARG A 227 -5.01 18.85 22.12
C ARG A 227 -4.68 17.59 21.34
N ILE A 228 -4.99 16.42 21.89
CA ILE A 228 -4.79 15.13 21.21
C ILE A 228 -5.76 15.00 20.03
N LEU A 229 -7.02 15.43 20.20
CA LEU A 229 -7.97 15.49 19.08
C LEU A 229 -7.53 16.47 18.00
N ILE A 230 -6.95 17.62 18.36
CA ILE A 230 -6.44 18.63 17.42
C ILE A 230 -5.20 18.10 16.68
N LEU A 231 -4.31 17.35 17.33
CA LEU A 231 -3.14 16.75 16.67
C LEU A 231 -3.51 15.55 15.78
N LEU A 232 -4.50 14.75 16.19
CA LEU A 232 -5.03 13.67 15.36
C LEU A 232 -5.87 14.21 14.21
N ALA A 233 -6.67 15.25 14.43
CA ALA A 233 -7.39 15.96 13.38
C ALA A 233 -6.43 16.66 12.44
N ALA A 234 -5.39 17.34 12.93
CA ALA A 234 -4.36 17.95 12.10
C ALA A 234 -3.57 16.91 11.29
N GLY A 235 -3.28 15.73 11.85
CA GLY A 235 -2.64 14.64 11.11
C GLY A 235 -3.56 13.97 10.07
N LEU A 236 -4.85 13.80 10.38
CA LEU A 236 -5.85 13.30 9.45
C LEU A 236 -6.23 14.32 8.38
N ILE A 237 -6.11 15.61 8.69
CA ILE A 237 -6.35 16.73 7.77
C ILE A 237 -5.11 17.01 6.95
N ASP A 238 -3.90 16.89 7.47
CA ASP A 238 -2.68 16.83 6.64
C ASP A 238 -2.78 15.64 5.69
N MET A 239 -3.21 14.47 6.17
CA MET A 239 -3.42 13.28 5.33
C MET A 239 -4.54 13.49 4.31
N TRP A 240 -5.66 14.12 4.66
CA TRP A 240 -6.76 14.45 3.74
C TRP A 240 -6.40 15.58 2.77
N LEU A 241 -5.62 16.58 3.18
CA LEU A 241 -5.10 17.69 2.34
C LEU A 241 -3.92 17.24 1.46
N HIS A 242 -3.25 16.13 1.83
CA HIS A 242 -2.22 15.49 1.02
C HIS A 242 -2.84 14.50 0.02
N SER A 243 -3.88 13.76 0.41
CA SER A 243 -4.68 12.89 -0.48
C SER A 243 -5.61 13.70 -1.40
N ASN A 244 -6.13 14.83 -0.93
CA ASN A 244 -6.85 15.83 -1.72
C ASN A 244 -6.03 17.12 -1.68
N SER A 245 -5.14 17.29 -2.66
CA SER A 245 -4.30 18.48 -2.83
C SER A 245 -5.12 19.77 -3.04
N LEU A 246 -5.77 20.29 -2.00
CA LEU A 246 -6.69 21.43 -2.09
C LEU A 246 -6.18 22.66 -1.31
N ALA A 247 -5.62 22.49 -0.11
CA ALA A 247 -5.06 23.65 0.63
C ALA A 247 -3.72 24.13 0.07
N ALA A 248 -2.90 23.24 -0.49
CA ALA A 248 -1.66 23.61 -1.19
C ALA A 248 -1.91 24.08 -2.64
N ARG A 249 -3.14 23.89 -3.16
CA ARG A 249 -3.55 24.30 -4.52
C ARG A 249 -4.66 25.35 -4.53
N SER A 250 -5.11 25.90 -3.39
CA SER A 250 -6.20 26.89 -3.36
C SER A 250 -5.83 28.15 -4.17
N GLY A 251 -4.56 28.55 -4.13
CA GLY A 251 -4.02 29.60 -5.01
C GLY A 251 -3.92 29.22 -6.51
N ALA A 252 -3.94 27.93 -6.85
CA ALA A 252 -3.82 27.41 -8.21
C ALA A 252 -5.17 26.95 -8.83
N ILE A 253 -6.22 26.75 -8.03
CA ILE A 253 -7.54 26.26 -8.46
C ILE A 253 -8.65 27.30 -8.18
N GLY A 254 -8.37 28.39 -7.46
CA GLY A 254 -9.32 29.50 -7.28
C GLY A 254 -10.49 29.20 -6.31
N LEU A 255 -10.36 28.18 -5.46
CA LEU A 255 -11.34 27.86 -4.45
C LEU A 255 -11.31 28.89 -3.32
N ARG A 256 -12.50 29.35 -2.91
CA ARG A 256 -12.66 30.38 -1.87
C ARG A 256 -12.56 29.74 -0.49
N ASP A 257 -12.04 30.48 0.49
CA ASP A 257 -11.90 30.02 1.89
C ASP A 257 -13.20 29.43 2.47
N GLY A 258 -14.35 29.97 2.07
CA GLY A 258 -15.66 29.45 2.48
C GLY A 258 -15.94 28.02 1.99
N GLU A 259 -15.52 27.66 0.78
CA GLU A 259 -15.76 26.34 0.18
C GLU A 259 -14.89 25.27 0.88
N ILE A 260 -13.68 25.66 1.29
CA ILE A 260 -12.79 24.80 2.08
C ILE A 260 -13.38 24.56 3.47
N LEU A 261 -13.88 25.60 4.13
CA LEU A 261 -14.48 25.50 5.46
C LEU A 261 -15.75 24.63 5.45
N SER A 262 -16.61 24.77 4.45
CA SER A 262 -17.81 23.93 4.27
C SER A 262 -17.44 22.47 4.05
N SER A 263 -16.47 22.18 3.19
CA SER A 263 -16.01 20.80 2.93
C SER A 263 -15.47 20.12 4.20
N ILE A 264 -14.73 20.85 5.04
CA ILE A 264 -14.24 20.33 6.33
C ILE A 264 -15.40 20.11 7.30
N ALA A 265 -16.38 21.02 7.35
CA ALA A 265 -17.54 20.91 8.23
C ALA A 265 -18.44 19.72 7.85
N GLU A 266 -18.70 19.50 6.56
CA GLU A 266 -19.46 18.35 6.05
C GLU A 266 -18.79 17.03 6.42
N TRP A 267 -17.47 16.93 6.20
CA TRP A 267 -16.72 15.73 6.57
C TRP A 267 -16.82 15.42 8.07
N LEU A 268 -16.79 16.45 8.94
CA LEU A 268 -16.93 16.30 10.39
C LEU A 268 -18.32 15.77 10.79
N LEU A 269 -19.37 16.15 10.06
CA LEU A 269 -20.73 15.68 10.28
C LEU A 269 -20.89 14.23 9.81
N GLU A 270 -20.45 13.92 8.59
CA GLU A 270 -20.55 12.58 8.00
C GLU A 270 -19.86 11.50 8.84
N HIS A 271 -18.73 11.84 9.47
CA HIS A 271 -17.94 10.91 10.26
C HIS A 271 -18.30 10.96 11.76
N GLY A 272 -19.43 11.58 12.11
CA GLY A 272 -19.94 11.69 13.48
C GLY A 272 -18.98 12.39 14.44
N LYS A 273 -18.05 13.21 13.93
CA LYS A 273 -17.13 13.99 14.76
C LYS A 273 -17.84 15.18 15.38
N ARG A 274 -18.88 15.69 14.74
CA ARG A 274 -19.83 16.66 15.27
C ARG A 274 -21.23 16.23 14.88
N THR A 275 -22.19 16.61 15.72
CA THR A 275 -23.62 16.33 15.53
C THR A 275 -24.38 17.57 15.08
N ASP A 276 -23.76 18.75 15.19
CA ASP A 276 -24.34 20.02 14.82
C ASP A 276 -23.43 20.79 13.86
N GLU A 277 -24.06 21.40 12.85
CA GLU A 277 -23.38 22.11 11.77
C GLU A 277 -22.60 23.33 12.29
N SER A 278 -23.11 24.00 13.32
CA SER A 278 -22.46 25.16 13.93
C SER A 278 -21.13 24.80 14.60
N ALA A 279 -21.07 23.70 15.36
CA ALA A 279 -19.85 23.22 15.98
C ALA A 279 -18.90 22.57 14.97
N ALA A 280 -19.42 21.94 13.92
CA ALA A 280 -18.63 21.48 12.79
C ALA A 280 -17.92 22.64 12.11
N MET A 281 -18.64 23.71 11.79
CA MET A 281 -18.11 24.92 11.17
C MET A 281 -17.12 25.66 12.09
N LYS A 282 -17.39 25.74 13.39
CA LYS A 282 -16.47 26.33 14.37
C LYS A 282 -15.16 25.55 14.46
N LEU A 283 -15.23 24.21 14.41
CA LEU A 283 -14.04 23.37 14.41
C LEU A 283 -13.28 23.49 13.08
N ALA A 284 -13.98 23.50 11.94
CA ALA A 284 -13.42 23.69 10.61
C ALA A 284 -12.57 24.97 10.53
N ARG A 285 -13.08 26.09 11.07
CA ARG A 285 -12.32 27.36 11.16
C ARG A 285 -11.06 27.23 12.01
N THR A 286 -11.14 26.50 13.11
CA THR A 286 -10.00 26.30 14.03
C THR A 286 -8.90 25.48 13.35
N ILE A 287 -9.29 24.42 12.64
CA ILE A 287 -8.40 23.59 11.83
C ILE A 287 -7.75 24.43 10.73
N PHE A 288 -8.55 25.15 9.94
CA PHE A 288 -8.06 25.97 8.83
C PHE A 288 -7.04 27.01 9.32
N ALA A 289 -7.35 27.72 10.40
CA ALA A 289 -6.43 28.70 10.99
C ALA A 289 -5.15 28.08 11.58
N ALA A 290 -5.17 26.81 12.00
CA ALA A 290 -3.97 26.10 12.45
C ALA A 290 -3.09 25.69 11.26
N ALA A 291 -3.70 25.17 10.19
CA ALA A 291 -3.01 24.80 8.96
C ALA A 291 -2.32 26.00 8.28
N SER A 292 -3.01 27.13 8.17
CA SER A 292 -2.44 28.36 7.59
C SER A 292 -1.26 28.92 8.40
N ARG A 293 -1.16 28.61 9.70
CA ARG A 293 -0.03 28.99 10.56
C ARG A 293 1.15 28.03 10.48
N ALA A 294 0.92 26.78 10.06
CA ALA A 294 1.94 25.74 9.94
C ALA A 294 2.71 25.80 8.61
N GLN A 295 2.24 26.56 7.62
CA GLN A 295 2.98 26.73 6.38
C GLN A 295 4.31 27.47 6.64
N PRO A 296 5.46 26.90 6.23
CA PRO A 296 6.74 27.54 6.41
C PRO A 296 6.75 28.84 5.60
N ARG A 297 6.96 29.98 6.28
CA ARG A 297 7.26 31.24 5.59
C ARG A 297 8.48 30.99 4.72
N GLY A 298 8.30 31.02 3.40
CA GLY A 298 9.38 30.85 2.45
C GLY A 298 10.52 31.79 2.80
N ARG A 299 11.73 31.22 2.91
CA ARG A 299 12.97 32.00 3.00
C ARG A 299 13.10 32.75 1.67
N GLY A 300 12.78 34.05 1.70
CA GLY A 300 13.38 35.02 0.77
C GLY A 300 14.83 35.25 1.12
#